data_AF-A0A6J4H7V0-F1
#
_entry.id   AF-A0A6J4H7V0-F1
#
_cell.length_a   1.000
_cell.length_b   1.000
_cell.length_c   1.000
_cell.angle_alpha   90.00
_cell.angle_beta   90.00
_cell.angle_gamma   90.00
#
_symmetry.space_group_name_H-M   'P 1'
#
loop_
_entity.id
_entity.type
_entity.pdbx_description
1 polymer ?
#
loop_
_entity_poly.entity_id
_entity_poly.type
_entity_poly.pdbx_seq_one_letter_code
_entity_poly.pdbx_strand_id
1 'polypeptide(L)'
;MDLRWLEWGKQLEAIAQNGLTYTEGVFDRERYKSLQAIASEILATYSNVEPTYILDLFSQEVGYATPKVAVRGAIFRDDRILLV
;
A
#
# COMPACT_ATOMS: atom_id res chain seq x y z
N MET A 1 5.19 11.99 -16.29
CA MET A 1 6.28 11.90 -15.31
C MET A 1 6.26 10.49 -14.76
N ASP A 2 7.39 9.80 -14.83
CA ASP A 2 7.53 8.49 -14.22
C ASP A 2 7.74 8.65 -12.70
N LEU A 3 6.76 8.26 -11.89
CA LEU A 3 6.74 8.43 -10.43
C LEU A 3 7.45 7.25 -9.76
N ARG A 4 8.71 7.01 -10.11
CA ARG A 4 9.48 5.85 -9.62
C ARG A 4 9.51 5.74 -8.10
N TRP A 5 9.53 6.87 -7.38
CA TRP A 5 9.46 6.88 -5.91
C TRP A 5 8.17 6.23 -5.38
N LEU A 6 7.04 6.41 -6.07
CA LEU A 6 5.75 5.84 -5.69
C LEU A 6 5.73 4.35 -5.98
N GLU A 7 6.31 3.93 -7.11
CA GLU A 7 6.46 2.50 -7.42
C GLU A 7 7.35 1.81 -6.39
N TRP A 8 8.53 2.36 -6.11
CA TRP A 8 9.48 1.79 -5.14
C TRP A 8 8.90 1.79 -3.73
N GLY A 9 8.27 2.88 -3.29
CA GLY A 9 7.63 2.94 -1.97
C GLY A 9 6.56 1.86 -1.81
N LYS A 10 5.72 1.65 -2.82
CA LYS A 10 4.71 0.58 -2.82
C LYS A 10 5.32 -0.83 -2.83
N GLN A 11 6.39 -1.04 -3.60
CA GLN A 11 7.07 -2.34 -3.66
C GLN A 11 7.76 -2.68 -2.34
N LEU A 12 8.45 -1.72 -1.73
CA LEU A 12 9.10 -1.89 -0.43
C LEU A 12 8.07 -2.20 0.66
N GLU A 13 6.94 -1.48 0.67
CA GLU A 13 5.87 -1.75 1.62
C GLU A 13 5.28 -3.16 1.44
N ALA A 14 5.01 -3.57 0.19
CA ALA A 14 4.52 -4.92 -0.07
C ALA A 14 5.49 -6.00 0.44
N ILE A 15 6.79 -5.82 0.25
CA ILE A 15 7.82 -6.74 0.78
C ILE A 15 7.81 -6.74 2.31
N ALA A 16 7.75 -5.56 2.93
CA ALA A 16 7.72 -5.42 4.38
C ALA A 16 6.49 -6.12 4.99
N GLN A 17 5.30 -5.83 4.47
CA GLN A 17 4.05 -6.43 4.92
C GLN A 17 4.04 -7.96 4.77
N ASN A 18 4.49 -8.47 3.62
CA ASN A 18 4.58 -9.91 3.36
C ASN A 18 5.60 -10.57 4.31
N GLY A 19 6.73 -9.91 4.54
CA GLY A 19 7.74 -10.36 5.50
C GLY A 19 7.21 -10.41 6.92
N LEU A 20 6.52 -9.36 7.38
CA LEU A 20 5.87 -9.32 8.70
C LEU A 20 4.79 -10.39 8.87
N THR A 21 4.11 -10.74 7.77
CA THR A 21 3.08 -11.78 7.76
C THR A 21 3.65 -13.18 7.96
N TYR A 22 4.77 -13.50 7.33
CA TYR A 22 5.28 -14.88 7.29
C TYR A 22 6.51 -15.15 8.14
N THR A 23 7.18 -14.10 8.63
CA THR A 23 8.40 -14.31 9.42
C THR A 23 8.13 -14.91 10.80
N GLU A 24 8.88 -15.96 11.12
CA GLU A 24 8.94 -16.57 12.45
C GLU A 24 10.11 -16.00 13.28
N GLY A 25 11.04 -15.29 12.65
CA GLY A 25 12.26 -14.76 13.27
C GLY A 25 12.08 -13.36 13.85
N VAL A 26 12.47 -13.17 15.12
CA VAL A 26 12.39 -11.86 15.80
C VAL A 26 13.23 -10.79 15.12
N PHE A 27 14.44 -11.15 14.65
CA PHE A 27 15.32 -10.21 13.96
C PHE A 27 14.81 -9.83 12.56
N ASP A 28 14.23 -10.78 11.84
CA ASP A 28 13.66 -10.49 10.52
C ASP A 28 12.39 -9.63 10.66
N ARG A 29 11.61 -9.85 11.71
CA ARG A 29 10.49 -8.96 12.05
C ARG A 29 10.96 -7.53 12.28
N GLU A 30 12.07 -7.31 12.98
CA GLU A 30 12.65 -5.97 13.13
C GLU A 30 13.09 -5.39 11.78
N ARG A 31 13.76 -6.18 10.93
CA ARG A 31 14.15 -5.74 9.57
C ARG A 31 12.95 -5.30 8.74
N TYR A 32 11.85 -6.06 8.77
CA TYR A 32 10.66 -5.69 8.00
C TYR A 32 9.95 -4.46 8.57
N LYS A 33 9.95 -4.26 9.89
CA LYS A 33 9.48 -2.99 10.49
C LYS A 33 10.34 -1.80 10.04
N SER A 34 11.66 -1.96 9.98
CA SER A 34 12.54 -0.92 9.45
C SER A 34 12.28 -0.65 7.97
N LEU A 35 12.00 -1.69 7.18
CA LEU A 35 11.68 -1.54 5.76
C LEU A 35 10.36 -0.79 5.54
N GLN A 36 9.34 -1.09 6.34
CA GLN A 36 8.06 -0.36 6.35
C GLN A 36 8.26 1.12 6.70
N ALA A 37 9.07 1.43 7.73
CA ALA A 37 9.38 2.82 8.08
C ALA A 37 10.05 3.59 6.93
N ILE A 38 11.02 2.96 6.24
CA ILE A 38 11.68 3.57 5.06
C ILE A 38 10.68 3.79 3.92
N ALA A 39 9.80 2.83 3.65
CA ALA A 39 8.75 2.97 2.63
C ALA A 39 7.82 4.15 2.96
N SER A 40 7.41 4.29 4.21
CA SER A 40 6.59 5.41 4.69
C SER A 40 7.30 6.76 4.56
N GLU A 41 8.58 6.85 4.89
CA GLU A 41 9.38 8.07 4.72
C GLU A 41 9.48 8.48 3.25
N ILE A 42 9.74 7.53 2.33
CA ILE A 42 9.79 7.80 0.89
C ILE A 42 8.44 8.37 0.44
N LEU A 43 7.34 7.73 0.79
CA LEU A 43 6.02 8.15 0.33
C LEU A 43 5.60 9.50 0.92
N ALA A 44 5.87 9.73 2.21
CA ALA A 44 5.60 10.98 2.90
C ALA A 44 6.37 12.16 2.28
N THR A 45 7.66 11.97 1.99
CA THR A 45 8.56 12.98 1.40
C THR A 45 7.97 13.61 0.13
N TYR A 46 7.35 12.80 -0.73
CA TYR A 46 6.83 13.26 -2.03
C TYR A 46 5.32 13.51 -2.05
N SER A 47 4.59 13.24 -0.96
CA SER A 47 3.15 13.47 -0.84
C SER A 47 2.77 14.60 0.13
N ASN A 48 3.75 15.25 0.76
CA ASN A 48 3.55 16.37 1.70
C ASN A 48 2.61 16.00 2.86
N VAL A 49 2.81 14.82 3.43
CA VAL A 49 2.15 14.32 4.64
C VAL A 49 3.20 13.85 5.63
N GLU A 50 2.81 13.69 6.89
CA GLU A 50 3.70 13.16 7.92
C GLU A 50 3.99 11.66 7.68
N PRO A 51 5.23 11.18 7.90
CA PRO A 51 5.54 9.76 7.81
C PRO A 51 4.67 8.87 8.71
N THR A 52 4.30 9.37 9.89
CA THR A 52 3.40 8.68 10.82
C THR A 52 2.03 8.41 10.21
N TYR A 53 1.49 9.34 9.42
CA TYR A 53 0.21 9.14 8.73
C TYR A 53 0.27 7.99 7.71
N ILE A 54 1.38 7.87 6.97
CA ILE A 54 1.58 6.77 6.02
C ILE A 54 1.79 5.44 6.77
N LEU A 55 2.57 5.44 7.85
CA LEU A 55 2.74 4.26 8.71
C LEU A 55 1.40 3.77 9.28
N ASP A 56 0.57 4.69 9.77
CA ASP A 56 -0.76 4.38 10.32
C ASP A 56 -1.68 3.77 9.25
N LEU A 57 -1.62 4.26 8.01
CA LEU A 57 -2.33 3.66 6.87
C LEU A 57 -1.90 2.22 6.60
N PHE A 58 -0.59 1.93 6.64
CA PHE A 58 -0.07 0.60 6.38
C PHE A 58 -0.32 -0.39 7.52
N SER A 59 -0.27 0.07 8.76
CA SER A 59 -0.55 -0.76 9.93
C SER A 59 -1.98 -1.31 9.99
N GLN A 60 -2.90 -0.77 9.20
CA GLN A 60 -4.29 -1.24 9.08
C GLN A 60 -4.42 -2.47 8.18
N GLU A 61 -3.41 -2.78 7.37
CA GLU A 61 -3.41 -3.95 6.50
C GLU A 61 -2.76 -5.14 7.20
N VAL A 62 -3.33 -6.34 7.00
CA VAL A 62 -2.83 -7.59 7.56
C VAL A 62 -2.76 -8.66 6.49
N GLY A 63 -1.79 -9.57 6.62
CA GLY A 63 -1.59 -10.64 5.66
C GLY A 63 -0.87 -10.18 4.40
N TYR A 64 -0.93 -11.01 3.35
CA TYR A 64 -0.24 -10.74 2.09
C TYR A 64 -0.87 -9.58 1.31
N ALA A 65 -0.05 -8.63 0.87
CA ALA A 65 -0.51 -7.50 0.09
C ALA A 65 -1.00 -7.95 -1.30
N THR A 66 -2.26 -7.64 -1.62
CA THR A 66 -2.86 -7.89 -2.95
C THR A 66 -3.51 -6.62 -3.48
N PRO A 67 -3.69 -6.48 -4.82
CA PRO A 67 -4.45 -5.36 -5.37
C PRO A 67 -5.87 -5.30 -4.78
N LYS A 68 -6.30 -4.11 -4.35
CA LYS A 68 -7.66 -3.90 -3.82
C LYS A 68 -8.70 -4.11 -4.93
N VAL A 69 -9.82 -4.75 -4.58
CA VAL A 69 -10.92 -5.02 -5.52
C VAL A 69 -11.92 -3.87 -5.49
N ALA A 70 -12.31 -3.38 -6.67
CA ALA A 70 -13.40 -2.44 -6.84
C ALA A 70 -14.42 -2.99 -7.85
N VAL A 71 -15.70 -2.75 -7.59
CA VAL A 71 -16.81 -3.19 -8.46
C VAL A 71 -17.42 -1.98 -9.17
N ARG A 72 -17.85 -2.18 -10.41
CA ARG A 72 -18.64 -1.23 -11.20
C ARG A 72 -19.81 -1.97 -11.83
N GLY A 73 -21.00 -1.37 -11.79
CA GLY A 73 -22.18 -1.90 -12.47
C GLY A 73 -22.40 -1.16 -13.79
N ALA A 74 -22.55 -1.90 -14.88
CA ALA A 74 -22.93 -1.34 -16.17
C ALA A 74 -24.42 -1.65 -16.43
N ILE A 75 -25.29 -0.65 -16.27
CA ILE A 75 -26.75 -0.78 -16.44
C ILE A 75 -27.16 0.02 -17.67
N PHE A 76 -27.83 -0.64 -18.62
CA PHE A 76 -28.29 -0.05 -19.87
C PHE A 76 -29.82 -0.04 -19.95
N ARG A 77 -30.37 1.08 -20.40
CA ARG A 77 -31.81 1.22 -20.70
C ARG A 77 -31.99 2.22 -21.84
N ASP A 78 -32.75 1.82 -22.86
CA ASP A 78 -33.10 2.69 -24.00
C ASP A 78 -31.87 3.40 -24.61
N ASP A 79 -30.81 2.63 -24.87
CA ASP A 79 -29.49 3.07 -25.37
C ASP A 79 -28.77 4.11 -24.48
N ARG A 80 -29.09 4.16 -23.18
CA ARG A 80 -28.41 5.01 -22.18
C ARG A 80 -27.75 4.17 -21.09
N ILE A 81 -26.64 4.67 -20.53
CA ILE A 81 -25.93 4.09 -19.39
C ILE A 81 -26.25 4.84 -18.09
N LEU A 82 -26.46 4.12 -16.98
CA LEU A 82 -26.65 4.72 -15.66
C LEU A 82 -25.32 5.26 -15.11
N LEU A 83 -25.33 6.53 -14.70
CA LEU A 83 -24.27 7.18 -13.93
C LEU A 83 -24.83 7.59 -12.56
N VAL A 84 -24.02 7.48 -11.50
CA VAL A 84 -24.36 7.85 -10.11
C VAL A 84 -23.21 8.65 -9.51
#